data_AF-A0A1H6ND94-F1
#
_entry.id   AF-A0A1H6ND94-F1
#
_cell.length_a   1.000
_cell.length_b   1.000
_cell.length_c   1.000
_cell.angle_alpha   90.00
_cell.angle_beta   90.00
_cell.angle_gamma   90.00
#
_symmetry.space_group_name_H-M   'P 1'
#
loop_
_entity.id
_entity.type
_entity.pdbx_description
1 polymer ?
#
loop_
_entity_poly.entity_id
_entity_poly.type
_entity_poly.pdbx_seq_one_letter_code
_entity_poly.pdbx_strand_id
1 'polypeptide(L)' 'MRDLAQKLGHTHSWVVKVENLDKKLDLLEFFDFCAALDVDPAPVFKQLLNKVDVE' A
#
# COMPACT_ATOMS: atom_id res chain seq x y z
N MET A 1 -5.03 10.27 5.64
CA MET A 1 -4.39 9.24 6.49
C MET A 1 -5.32 8.62 7.54
N ARG A 2 -6.02 9.38 8.40
CA ARG A 2 -6.93 8.78 9.40
C ARG A 2 -8.04 7.93 8.77
N ASP A 3 -8.61 8.38 7.67
CA ASP A 3 -9.68 7.67 6.97
C ASP A 3 -9.19 6.37 6.30
N LEU A 4 -7.95 6.37 5.77
CA LEU A 4 -7.33 5.17 5.20
C LEU A 4 -7.05 4.13 6.28
N ALA A 5 -6.53 4.56 7.43
CA ALA A 5 -6.30 3.67 8.56
C ALA A 5 -7.62 3.00 9.03
N GLN A 6 -8.71 3.77 9.08
CA GLN A 6 -10.03 3.24 9.41
C GLN A 6 -10.52 2.20 8.40
N LYS A 7 -10.38 2.48 7.09
CA LYS A 7 -10.76 1.54 6.03
C LYS A 7 -9.96 0.24 6.05
N LEU A 8 -8.67 0.32 6.41
CA LEU A 8 -7.77 -0.83 6.51
C LEU A 8 -7.88 -1.59 7.84
N GLY A 9 -8.69 -1.11 8.80
CA GLY A 9 -8.73 -1.70 10.14
C GLY A 9 -7.41 -1.55 10.92
N HIS A 10 -6.58 -0.57 10.56
CA HIS A 10 -5.28 -0.32 11.16
C HIS A 10 -5.24 1.00 11.94
N THR A 11 -4.19 1.18 12.75
CA THR A 11 -3.96 2.44 13.45
C THR A 11 -3.38 3.49 12.51
N HIS A 12 -3.63 4.77 12.82
CA HIS A 12 -3.02 5.87 12.08
C HIS A 12 -1.49 5.78 12.00
N SER A 13 -0.83 5.42 13.11
CA SER A 13 0.63 5.30 13.17
C SER A 13 1.17 4.16 12.31
N TRP A 14 0.36 3.14 12.03
CA TRP A 14 0.74 2.06 11.13
C TRP A 14 0.81 2.54 9.67
N VAL A 15 -0.19 3.29 9.21
CA VAL A 15 -0.21 3.86 7.84
C VAL A 15 0.94 4.84 7.63
N VAL A 16 1.22 5.70 8.62
CA VAL A 16 2.37 6.62 8.57
C VAL A 16 3.69 5.88 8.41
N LYS A 17 3.89 4.76 9.11
CA LYS A 17 5.11 3.96 8.97
C LYS A 17 5.26 3.34 7.59
N VAL A 18 4.16 2.93 6.96
CA VAL A 18 4.17 2.43 5.58
C VAL A 18 4.55 3.55 4.61
N GLU A 19 3.91 4.72 4.72
CA GLU A 19 4.16 5.87 3.83
C GLU A 19 5.60 6.41 3.95
N ASN A 20 6.18 6.38 5.15
CA ASN A 20 7.55 6.80 5.39
C ASN A 20 8.61 5.72 5.06
N LEU A 21 8.20 4.52 4.62
CA LEU A 21 9.07 3.35 4.42
C LEU A 21 9.75 2.83 5.70
N ASP A 22 9.27 3.23 6.89
CA ASP A 22 9.69 2.69 8.19
C ASP A 22 9.15 1.27 8.42
N LYS A 23 8.10 0.88 7.69
CA LYS A 23 7.57 -0.48 7.62
C LYS A 23 7.42 -0.90 6.15
N LYS A 24 7.90 -2.12 5.85
CA LYS A 24 7.61 -2.77 4.57
C LYS A 24 6.14 -3.18 4.51
N LEU A 25 5.55 -2.92 3.35
CA LEU A 25 4.24 -3.40 2.95
C LEU A 25 4.41 -4.75 2.25
N ASP A 26 3.70 -5.78 2.71
CA ASP A 26 3.64 -7.05 1.98
C ASP A 26 2.61 -7.00 0.82
N LEU A 27 2.55 -8.06 0.02
CA LEU A 27 1.68 -8.10 -1.15
C LEU A 27 0.20 -8.08 -0.79
N LEU A 28 -0.22 -8.75 0.28
CA LEU A 28 -1.63 -8.76 0.70
C LEU A 28 -2.02 -7.39 1.25
N GLU A 29 -1.15 -6.80 2.08
CA GLU A 29 -1.32 -5.44 2.57
C GLU A 29 -1.40 -4.44 1.40
N PHE A 30 -0.64 -4.63 0.32
CA PHE A 30 -0.76 -3.82 -0.90
C PHE A 30 -2.14 -3.95 -1.57
N PHE A 31 -2.70 -5.16 -1.67
CA PHE A 31 -4.06 -5.36 -2.19
C PHE A 31 -5.12 -4.68 -1.30
N ASP A 32 -4.96 -4.76 0.01
CA ASP A 32 -5.85 -4.09 0.96
C ASP A 32 -5.80 -2.56 0.80
N PHE A 33 -4.61 -1.98 0.58
CA PHE A 33 -4.48 -0.56 0.24
C PHE A 33 -5.21 -0.20 -1.04
N CYS A 34 -5.04 -0.99 -2.09
CA CYS A 34 -5.72 -0.76 -3.37
C CYS A 34 -7.24 -0.80 -3.19
N ALA A 35 -7.76 -1.80 -2.47
CA ALA A 35 -9.19 -1.92 -2.17
C ALA A 35 -9.71 -0.73 -1.34
N ALA A 36 -8.99 -0.31 -0.29
CA ALA A 36 -9.38 0.82 0.56
C ALA A 36 -9.38 2.17 -0.19
N LEU A 37 -8.52 2.28 -1.21
CA LEU A 37 -8.39 3.46 -2.06
C LEU A 37 -9.30 3.41 -3.31
N ASP A 38 -10.05 2.32 -3.51
CA ASP A 38 -10.88 2.08 -4.70
C ASP A 38 -10.06 2.12 -6.01
N VAL A 39 -8.90 1.46 -5.99
CA VAL A 39 -7.94 1.40 -7.10
C VAL A 39 -7.74 -0.06 -7.53
N ASP A 40 -7.68 -0.31 -8.84
CA ASP A 40 -7.32 -1.62 -9.37
C ASP A 40 -5.81 -1.90 -9.10
N PRO A 41 -5.48 -2.97 -8.36
CA PRO A 41 -4.09 -3.31 -8.06
C PRO A 41 -3.28 -3.73 -9.29
N ALA A 42 -3.90 -4.29 -10.33
CA ALA A 42 -3.20 -4.79 -11.51
C ALA A 42 -2.44 -3.71 -12.30
N PRO A 43 -3.05 -2.57 -12.69
CA PRO A 43 -2.32 -1.49 -13.36
C PRO A 43 -1.27 -0.85 -12.45
N VAL A 44 -1.53 -0.73 -11.14
CA VAL A 44 -0.55 -0.19 -10.18
C VAL A 44 0.68 -1.08 -10.10
N PHE A 45 0.48 -2.38 -9.92
CA PHE A 45 1.57 -3.34 -9.86
C PHE A 45 2.38 -3.37 -11.17
N LYS A 46 1.70 -3.28 -12.32
CA LYS A 46 2.36 -3.18 -13.63
C LYS A 46 3.25 -1.94 -13.75
N GLN A 47 2.83 -0.80 -13.19
CA GLN A 47 3.68 0.40 -13.16
C GLN A 47 4.90 0.23 -12.26
N LEU A 48 4.79 -0.55 -11.18
CA LEU A 48 5.89 -0.86 -10.28
C LEU A 48 6.90 -1.83 -10.91
N LEU A 49 6.46 -2.82 -11.69
CA LEU A 49 7.37 -3.74 -12.40
C LEU A 49 8.37 -3.00 -13.30
N ASN A 50 7.97 -1.89 -13.91
CA ASN A 50 8.86 -1.07 -14.74
C ASN A 50 9.89 -0.25 -13.94
N LYS A 51 9.75 -0.21 -12.61
CA LYS A 51 10.62 0.53 -11.68
C LYS A 51 11.44 -0.38 -10.78
N VAL A 52 11.21 -1.69 -10.84
CA VAL A 52 12.01 -2.66 -10.09
C VAL A 52 13.18 -3.05 -10.99
N ASP A 53 14.36 -2.53 -10.66
CA ASP A 53 15.61 -3.08 -11.19
C ASP A 53 15.77 -4.48 -10.58
N VAL A 54 15.51 -5.50 -11.40
CA VAL A 54 15.80 -6.89 -11.05
C VAL A 54 17.27 -7.12 -11.36
N GLU A 55 18.11 -7.17 -10.33
CA GLU A 55 19.50 -7.67 -10.44
C GLU A 55 19.55 -9.13 -10.88
#